data_AF-A0A1F7X079-F1
#
_entry.id   AF-A0A1F7X079-F1
#
_cell.length_a   1.000
_cell.length_b   1.000
_cell.length_c   1.000
_cell.angle_alpha   90.00
_cell.angle_beta   90.00
_cell.angle_gamma   90.00
#
_symmetry.space_group_name_H-M   'P 1'
#
loop_
_entity.id
_entity.type
_entity.pdbx_description
1 polymer ?
#
loop_
_entity_poly.entity_id
_entity_poly.type
_entity_poly.pdbx_seq_one_letter_code
_entity_poly.pdbx_strand_id
1 'polypeptide(L)'
;MIKNLKIGIRNSNIMKDFTKICDLLKEFKADEDKYISREFQKYGYDLAEELGDLKNKSLYIKLAKETPRGLLESAKNFVKDAYNVKSKARLFMWKLSELKRAKLTHKGS
;
A
#
# COMPACT_ATOMS: atom_id res chain seq x y z
N MET A 1 18.25 -31.07 63.61
CA MET A 1 17.91 -29.67 63.31
C MET A 1 17.80 -29.55 61.79
N ILE A 2 16.58 -29.39 61.28
CA ILE A 2 16.24 -29.42 59.85
C ILE A 2 16.45 -28.01 59.29
N LYS A 3 17.18 -27.84 58.19
CA LYS A 3 17.17 -26.59 57.40
C LYS A 3 16.74 -26.90 55.97
N ASN A 4 15.48 -26.60 55.71
CA ASN A 4 14.88 -26.55 54.39
C ASN A 4 15.28 -25.26 53.64
N LEU A 5 15.16 -25.34 52.31
CA LEU A 5 14.74 -24.27 51.39
C LEU A 5 15.83 -23.34 50.82
N LYS A 6 16.13 -23.49 49.53
CA LYS A 6 15.51 -22.70 48.45
C LYS A 6 15.96 -23.22 47.08
N ILE A 7 15.03 -23.83 46.36
CA ILE A 7 15.13 -24.18 44.95
C ILE A 7 15.09 -22.87 44.15
N GLY A 8 16.21 -22.52 43.51
CA GLY A 8 16.31 -21.38 42.61
C GLY A 8 15.96 -21.79 41.18
N ILE A 9 14.69 -21.68 40.80
CA ILE A 9 14.23 -21.80 39.43
C ILE A 9 14.76 -20.59 38.64
N ARG A 10 15.74 -20.78 37.77
CA ARG A 10 16.12 -19.77 36.75
C ARG A 10 15.49 -20.14 35.41
N ASN A 11 14.18 -19.89 35.28
CA ASN A 11 13.52 -19.83 33.98
C ASN A 11 13.84 -18.46 33.36
N SER A 12 14.87 -18.37 32.53
CA SER A 12 15.02 -17.26 31.60
C SER A 12 14.31 -17.61 30.30
N ASN A 13 12.98 -17.46 30.30
CA ASN A 13 12.23 -17.34 29.06
C ASN A 13 12.70 -16.06 28.35
N ILE A 14 13.54 -16.22 27.34
CA ILE A 14 13.79 -15.16 26.35
C ILE A 14 12.51 -15.09 25.51
N MET A 15 11.50 -14.38 26.05
CA MET A 15 10.36 -13.96 25.25
C MET A 15 10.91 -13.00 24.21
N LYS A 16 11.01 -13.47 22.96
CA LYS A 16 11.06 -12.57 21.81
C LYS A 16 9.77 -11.77 21.86
N ASP A 17 9.85 -10.53 22.31
CA ASP A 17 8.74 -9.60 22.19
C ASP A 17 8.41 -9.48 20.70
N PHE A 18 7.20 -9.92 20.35
CA PHE A 18 6.68 -9.75 19.01
C PHE A 18 6.39 -8.26 18.84
N THR A 19 7.21 -7.57 18.04
CA THR A 19 6.90 -6.22 17.59
C THR A 19 5.52 -6.26 16.94
N LYS A 20 4.57 -5.48 17.47
CA LYS A 20 3.23 -5.40 16.88
C LYS A 20 3.40 -4.94 15.44
N ILE A 21 2.73 -5.62 14.51
CA ILE A 21 2.74 -5.28 13.08
C ILE A 21 2.42 -3.79 12.86
N CYS A 22 1.56 -3.23 13.72
CA CYS A 22 1.23 -1.80 13.74
C CYS A 22 2.45 -0.88 13.90
N ASP A 23 3.48 -1.29 14.64
CA ASP A 23 4.66 -0.45 14.87
C ASP A 23 5.62 -0.50 13.67
N LEU A 24 5.72 -1.64 12.98
CA LEU A 24 6.45 -1.76 11.72
C LEU A 24 5.81 -0.94 10.58
N LEU A 25 4.48 -0.82 10.57
CA LEU A 25 3.77 -0.04 9.55
C LEU A 25 3.91 1.49 9.74
N LYS A 26 4.20 1.96 10.95
CA LYS A 26 4.42 3.40 11.23
C LYS A 26 5.73 3.91 10.64
N GLU A 27 6.74 3.05 10.54
CA GLU A 27 8.06 3.40 9.99
C GLU A 27 8.17 3.23 8.47
N PHE A 28 7.15 2.67 7.82
CA PHE A 28 7.14 2.53 6.37
C PHE A 28 7.00 3.90 5.69
N LYS A 29 8.13 4.57 5.50
CA LYS A 29 8.24 5.71 4.59
C LYS A 29 8.21 5.17 3.16
N ALA A 30 7.03 5.27 2.55
CA ALA A 30 6.81 4.98 1.14
C ALA A 30 7.43 6.03 0.20
N ASP A 31 8.16 6.99 0.77
CA ASP A 31 8.67 8.19 0.11
C ASP A 31 9.99 7.88 -0.62
N GLU A 32 10.29 8.43 -1.79
CA GLU A 32 9.46 9.12 -2.78
C GLU A 32 10.19 9.10 -4.15
N ASP A 33 11.34 8.42 -4.27
CA ASP A 33 12.32 8.73 -5.33
C ASP A 33 12.52 7.63 -6.40
N LYS A 34 11.95 6.43 -6.23
CA LYS A 34 12.46 5.26 -6.97
C LYS A 34 11.88 5.02 -8.37
N TYR A 35 10.83 5.71 -8.78
CA TYR A 35 10.27 5.55 -10.13
C TYR A 35 10.85 6.62 -11.07
N ILE A 36 12.03 6.31 -11.61
CA ILE A 36 12.73 7.04 -12.68
C ILE A 36 11.73 7.52 -13.76
N SER A 37 12.02 8.65 -14.42
CA SER A 37 11.05 9.27 -15.34
C SER A 37 10.46 8.37 -16.41
N ARG A 38 11.27 7.42 -16.89
CA ARG A 38 10.84 6.44 -17.89
C ARG A 38 9.89 5.39 -17.31
N GLU A 39 10.09 4.98 -16.05
CA GLU A 39 9.24 3.99 -15.37
C GLU A 39 7.84 4.54 -15.08
N PHE A 40 7.72 5.78 -14.58
CA PHE A 40 6.39 6.37 -14.39
C PHE A 40 5.68 6.60 -15.72
N GLN A 41 6.40 6.96 -16.79
CA GLN A 41 5.83 7.14 -18.13
C GLN A 41 5.34 5.82 -18.70
N LYS A 42 6.19 4.79 -18.67
CA LYS A 42 5.84 3.44 -19.14
C LYS A 42 4.63 2.92 -18.39
N TYR A 43 4.65 2.97 -17.06
CA TYR A 43 3.52 2.51 -16.29
C TYR A 43 2.23 3.31 -16.57
N GLY A 44 2.32 4.64 -16.65
CA GLY A 44 1.14 5.45 -16.95
C GLY A 44 0.54 5.11 -18.31
N TYR A 45 1.39 4.79 -19.30
CA TYR A 45 0.95 4.29 -20.60
C TYR A 45 0.29 2.91 -20.49
N ASP A 46 0.96 1.94 -19.87
CA ASP A 46 0.46 0.58 -19.68
C ASP A 46 -0.90 0.58 -18.93
N LEU A 47 -1.03 1.44 -17.92
CA LEU A 47 -2.28 1.63 -17.17
C LEU A 47 -3.39 2.20 -18.05
N ALA A 48 -3.08 3.17 -18.92
CA ALA A 48 -4.05 3.74 -19.85
C ALA A 48 -4.51 2.70 -20.88
N GLU A 49 -3.60 1.84 -21.34
CA GLU A 49 -3.90 0.70 -22.21
C GLU A 49 -4.83 -0.30 -21.52
N GLU A 50 -4.48 -0.74 -20.32
CA GLU A 50 -5.25 -1.73 -19.54
C GLU A 50 -6.68 -1.23 -19.23
N LEU A 51 -6.83 0.06 -18.97
CA LEU A 51 -8.14 0.69 -18.72
C LEU A 51 -8.91 1.04 -19.99
N GLY A 52 -8.33 0.83 -21.18
CA GLY A 52 -8.93 1.14 -22.47
C GLY A 52 -9.11 2.64 -22.73
N ASP A 53 -8.22 3.49 -22.19
CA ASP A 53 -8.32 4.95 -22.21
C ASP A 53 -7.01 5.64 -22.64
N LEU A 54 -6.36 5.08 -23.67
CA LEU A 54 -5.10 5.60 -24.23
C LEU A 54 -5.17 7.06 -24.70
N LYS A 55 -6.36 7.56 -25.06
CA LYS A 55 -6.58 8.98 -25.41
C LYS A 55 -6.19 9.93 -24.27
N ASN A 56 -6.33 9.47 -23.02
CA ASN A 56 -6.01 10.22 -21.81
C ASN A 56 -4.68 9.76 -21.16
N LYS A 57 -3.78 9.10 -21.89
CA LYS A 57 -2.49 8.59 -21.35
C LYS A 57 -1.70 9.60 -20.50
N SER A 58 -1.71 10.89 -20.85
CA SER A 58 -1.03 11.94 -20.09
C SER A 58 -1.55 12.10 -18.67
N LEU A 59 -2.86 11.88 -18.45
CA LEU A 59 -3.47 11.85 -17.12
C LEU A 59 -2.91 10.70 -16.29
N TYR A 60 -2.84 9.50 -16.85
CA TYR A 60 -2.34 8.32 -16.16
C TYR A 60 -0.84 8.41 -15.87
N ILE A 61 -0.05 9.01 -16.77
CA ILE A 61 1.37 9.33 -16.54
C ILE A 61 1.52 10.33 -15.40
N LYS A 62 0.70 11.39 -15.35
CA LYS A 62 0.69 12.33 -14.24
C LYS A 62 0.34 11.62 -12.92
N LEU A 63 -0.70 10.79 -12.91
CA LEU A 63 -1.08 10.00 -11.75
C LEU A 63 0.07 9.09 -11.28
N ALA A 64 0.76 8.43 -12.21
CA ALA A 64 1.91 7.59 -11.91
C ALA A 64 3.10 8.34 -11.30
N LYS A 65 3.28 9.61 -11.69
CA LYS A 65 4.32 10.49 -11.15
C LYS A 65 3.98 11.03 -9.76
N GLU A 66 2.72 11.36 -9.51
CA GLU A 66 2.30 12.12 -8.32
C GLU A 66 1.62 11.25 -7.24
N THR A 67 1.24 10.02 -7.58
CA THR A 67 0.51 9.13 -6.65
C THR A 67 1.36 7.91 -6.29
N PRO A 68 1.42 7.53 -4.99
CA PRO A 68 2.12 6.32 -4.57
C PRO A 68 1.68 5.08 -5.34
N ARG A 69 2.65 4.31 -5.83
CA ARG A 69 2.45 3.07 -6.62
C ARG A 69 1.39 2.15 -6.02
N GLY A 70 1.46 1.92 -4.70
CA GLY A 70 0.55 1.02 -4.01
C GLY A 70 -0.93 1.41 -4.14
N LEU A 71 -1.24 2.72 -4.18
CA LEU A 71 -2.62 3.19 -4.38
C LEU A 71 -3.11 2.92 -5.80
N LEU A 72 -2.24 3.17 -6.80
CA LEU A 72 -2.56 2.93 -8.20
C LEU A 72 -2.77 1.44 -8.48
N GLU A 73 -1.88 0.57 -7.96
CA GLU A 73 -2.01 -0.88 -8.08
C GLU A 73 -3.27 -1.40 -7.38
N SER A 74 -3.57 -0.91 -6.18
CA SER A 74 -4.79 -1.30 -5.47
C SER A 74 -6.06 -0.93 -6.24
N ALA A 75 -6.11 0.26 -6.83
CA ALA A 75 -7.22 0.68 -7.68
C ALA A 75 -7.30 -0.14 -8.98
N LYS A 76 -6.15 -0.43 -9.60
CA LYS A 76 -6.05 -1.25 -10.82
C LYS A 76 -6.56 -2.66 -10.59
N ASN A 77 -6.10 -3.33 -9.53
CA ASN A 77 -6.52 -4.68 -9.18
C ASN A 77 -8.03 -4.76 -8.93
N PHE A 78 -8.60 -3.78 -8.21
CA PHE A 78 -10.05 -3.69 -8.00
C PHE A 78 -10.85 -3.63 -9.32
N VAL A 79 -10.33 -2.92 -10.31
CA VAL A 79 -10.99 -2.80 -11.62
C VAL A 79 -10.82 -4.06 -12.47
N LYS A 80 -9.69 -4.76 -12.32
CA LYS A 80 -9.39 -6.01 -13.04
C LYS A 80 -10.43 -7.10 -12.73
N ASP A 81 -10.92 -7.15 -11.50
CA ASP A 81 -11.93 -8.12 -11.06
C ASP A 81 -13.35 -7.76 -11.54
N ALA A 82 -13.56 -6.57 -12.11
CA ALA A 82 -14.86 -6.11 -12.58
C ALA A 82 -15.08 -6.45 -14.07
N TYR A 83 -15.73 -7.59 -14.34
CA TYR A 83 -15.96 -8.08 -15.71
C TYR A 83 -17.05 -7.32 -16.50
N ASN A 84 -18.01 -6.67 -15.84
CA ASN A 84 -19.19 -6.06 -16.48
C ASN A 84 -19.33 -4.54 -16.28
N VAL A 85 -18.23 -3.81 -16.14
CA VAL A 85 -18.28 -2.34 -15.98
C VAL A 85 -18.34 -1.59 -17.30
N LYS A 86 -19.27 -0.64 -17.39
CA LYS A 86 -19.44 0.28 -18.55
C LYS A 86 -18.18 1.10 -18.87
N SER A 87 -17.30 1.34 -17.90
CA SER A 87 -16.01 2.03 -18.12
C SER A 87 -15.05 1.71 -16.98
N LYS A 88 -14.00 0.96 -17.30
CA LYS A 88 -12.90 0.64 -16.38
C LYS A 88 -12.19 1.90 -15.89
N ALA A 89 -11.94 2.87 -16.78
CA ALA A 89 -11.36 4.16 -16.43
C ALA A 89 -12.15 4.92 -15.35
N ARG A 90 -13.49 5.01 -15.47
CA ARG A 90 -14.31 5.69 -14.45
C ARG A 90 -14.31 4.96 -13.11
N LEU A 91 -14.38 3.63 -13.14
CA LEU A 91 -14.30 2.81 -11.93
C LEU A 91 -12.95 3.00 -11.23
N PHE A 92 -11.87 3.00 -12.02
CA PHE A 92 -10.51 3.26 -11.54
C PHE A 92 -10.41 4.62 -10.84
N MET A 93 -10.88 5.69 -11.47
CA MET A 93 -10.81 7.05 -10.90
C MET A 93 -11.62 7.16 -9.60
N TRP A 94 -12.81 6.55 -9.58
CA TRP A 94 -13.64 6.50 -8.38
C TRP A 94 -12.94 5.76 -7.24
N LYS A 95 -12.39 4.57 -7.51
CA LYS A 95 -11.71 3.76 -6.49
C LYS A 95 -10.44 4.43 -5.99
N LEU A 96 -9.64 5.01 -6.89
CA LEU A 96 -8.44 5.74 -6.52
C LEU A 96 -8.78 6.92 -5.59
N SER A 97 -9.87 7.63 -5.85
CA SER A 97 -10.35 8.73 -5.01
C SER A 97 -10.80 8.25 -3.64
N GLU A 98 -11.49 7.10 -3.57
CA GLU A 98 -11.87 6.45 -2.31
C GLU A 98 -10.64 6.08 -1.46
N LEU A 99 -9.65 5.41 -2.06
CA LEU A 99 -8.41 5.02 -1.37
C LEU A 99 -7.62 6.24 -0.87
N LYS A 100 -7.58 7.33 -1.65
CA LYS A 100 -6.96 8.59 -1.23
C LYS A 100 -7.66 9.19 0.00
N ARG A 101 -9.00 9.20 0.03
CA ARG A 101 -9.77 9.66 1.20
C ARG A 101 -9.51 8.80 2.43
N ALA A 102 -9.51 7.48 2.29
CA ALA A 102 -9.23 6.56 3.40
C ALA A 102 -7.82 6.75 3.99
N LYS A 103 -6.81 7.05 3.15
CA LYS A 103 -5.46 7.34 3.64
C LYS A 103 -5.39 8.66 4.42
N LEU A 104 -6.17 9.67 4.03
CA LEU A 104 -6.21 10.97 4.73
C LEU A 104 -6.83 10.84 6.13
N THR A 105 -7.89 10.04 6.29
CA THR A 105 -8.56 9.86 7.59
C THR A 105 -7.70 9.17 8.65
N HIS A 106 -6.72 8.34 8.25
CA HIS A 106 -5.82 7.64 9.17
C HIS A 106 -4.51 8.38 9.48
N LYS A 107 -4.20 9.48 8.77
CA LYS A 107 -2.99 10.30 9.01
C LYS A 107 -3.18 11.37 10.11
N GLY A 108 -4.39 11.52 10.65
CA GLY A 108 -4.76 12.56 11.61
C GLY A 108 -5.37 12.04 12.92
N SER A 109 -5.05 10.81 13.34
CA SER A 109 -5.47 10.22 14.63
C SER A 109 -4.28 9.61 15.36
#